data_AF-A0A847LV43-F1
#
_entry.id   AF-A0A847LV43-F1
#
_cell.length_a   1.000
_cell.length_b   1.000
_cell.length_c   1.000
_cell.angle_alpha   90.00
_cell.angle_beta   90.00
_cell.angle_gamma   90.00
#
_symmetry.space_group_name_H-M   'P 1'
#
loop_
_entity.id
_entity.type
_entity.pdbx_description
1 polymer ?
#
loop_
_entity_poly.entity_id
_entity_poly.type
_entity_poly.pdbx_seq_one_letter_code
_entity_poly.pdbx_strand_id
1 'polypeptide(L)'
;PWAEDGSPPDKTELEEMLYTYGLPVSEYVIQSYVRDALYQQDNALPALLGRIVPAPITLSLEDELFLSQYLMEVYEEFSRTYSIFLDKDMGPVRHTAAELHTAVVALMSQLSAAGVDQSWLPQHTLVILSQLQVHAAHILEDLDHDEPHEMTDLETIDTALEGMIETYEDIKRRVQEALDGYRRSRLSVVRPKQQHDQPMQWRALQLAIAGTSVWRRILVHDSLSLFDLHRIIMAVFGWSGQKLHGFIIDGDLYDAEEHGSDRDERLMSLGDVFEKGIREFSYNYDYTAEWEVRISLLHPLDGSETPRSVCCVAGEGAAPPEHIGGPLPFRRFLSALQKEHSPEQAEAQRVLGSDFIPELCDLSTCNNRLLSLSLQIKQE
;
A
#
# COMPACT_ATOMS: atom_id res chain seq x y z
N PRO A 1 17.95 -27.87 12.68
CA PRO A 1 17.74 -28.14 14.12
C PRO A 1 18.03 -26.88 14.96
N TRP A 2 17.09 -26.44 15.81
CA TRP A 2 17.27 -25.29 16.70
C TRP A 2 18.41 -25.54 17.71
N ALA A 3 19.11 -24.48 18.11
CA ALA A 3 20.08 -24.58 19.20
C ALA A 3 19.39 -25.01 20.50
N GLU A 4 20.11 -25.67 21.40
CA GLU A 4 19.57 -26.18 22.68
C GLU A 4 18.94 -25.07 23.57
N ASP A 5 19.26 -23.80 23.32
CA ASP A 5 18.73 -22.63 24.02
C ASP A 5 17.50 -22.01 23.34
N GLY A 6 17.01 -22.59 22.24
CA GLY A 6 15.87 -22.08 21.49
C GLY A 6 16.18 -20.83 20.67
N SER A 7 17.45 -20.48 20.45
CA SER A 7 17.83 -19.54 19.41
C SER A 7 17.71 -20.20 18.02
N PRO A 8 17.34 -19.42 16.97
CA PRO A 8 17.38 -19.92 15.60
C PRO A 8 18.77 -20.50 15.34
N PRO A 9 18.92 -21.59 14.56
CA PRO A 9 20.25 -22.09 14.21
C PRO A 9 21.10 -20.93 13.67
N ASP A 10 22.34 -20.84 14.13
CA ASP A 10 23.28 -19.83 13.63
C ASP A 10 23.31 -19.95 12.11
N LYS A 11 22.92 -18.86 11.42
CA LYS A 11 22.93 -18.80 9.96
C LYS A 11 24.36 -19.00 9.50
N THR A 12 24.55 -19.80 8.45
CA THR A 12 25.88 -19.96 7.86
C THR A 12 26.31 -18.66 7.16
N GLU A 13 27.61 -18.50 6.88
CA GLU A 13 28.12 -17.33 6.15
C GLU A 13 27.42 -17.16 4.79
N LEU A 14 27.02 -18.26 4.14
CA LEU A 14 26.27 -18.26 2.89
C LEU A 14 24.85 -17.75 3.07
N GLU A 15 24.14 -18.20 4.10
CA GLU A 15 22.78 -17.76 4.41
C GLU A 15 22.74 -16.30 4.83
N GLU A 16 23.72 -15.85 5.62
CA GLU A 16 23.86 -14.44 5.99
C GLU A 16 24.10 -13.56 4.76
N MET A 17 25.01 -13.97 3.87
CA MET A 17 25.29 -13.25 2.62
C MET A 17 24.01 -13.10 1.79
N LEU A 18 23.29 -14.20 1.52
CA LEU A 18 22.06 -14.16 0.70
C LEU A 18 20.96 -13.32 1.36
N TYR A 19 20.85 -13.35 2.69
CA TYR A 19 19.89 -12.53 3.42
C TYR A 19 20.10 -11.02 3.19
N THR A 20 21.35 -10.56 3.01
CA THR A 20 21.62 -9.14 2.69
C THR A 20 21.07 -8.70 1.34
N TYR A 21 20.88 -9.63 0.41
CA TYR A 21 20.28 -9.40 -0.90
C TYR A 21 18.75 -9.60 -0.90
N GLY A 22 18.14 -9.81 0.28
CA GLY A 22 16.70 -10.07 0.40
C GLY A 22 16.30 -11.50 0.05
N LEU A 23 17.25 -12.45 0.09
CA LEU A 23 17.03 -13.87 -0.18
C LEU A 23 17.11 -14.68 1.13
N PRO A 24 15.99 -14.91 1.83
CA PRO A 24 15.96 -15.78 3.00
C PRO A 24 15.95 -17.25 2.57
N VAL A 25 17.04 -17.72 1.95
CA VAL A 25 17.19 -19.09 1.44
C VAL A 25 18.21 -19.83 2.33
N SER A 26 17.85 -21.03 2.77
CA SER A 26 18.74 -21.90 3.56
C SER A 26 19.71 -22.67 2.67
N GLU A 27 20.79 -23.19 3.25
CA GLU A 27 21.70 -24.10 2.53
C GLU A 27 21.00 -25.36 2.03
N TYR A 28 20.03 -25.88 2.78
CA TYR A 28 19.27 -27.07 2.39
C TYR A 28 18.43 -26.83 1.13
N VAL A 29 17.82 -25.65 1.02
CA VAL A 29 17.10 -25.26 -0.21
C VAL A 29 18.08 -25.18 -1.38
N ILE A 30 19.27 -24.58 -1.20
CA ILE A 30 20.31 -24.51 -2.25
C ILE A 30 20.76 -25.90 -2.70
N GLN A 31 20.99 -26.81 -1.75
CA GLN A 31 21.31 -28.20 -2.02
C GLN A 31 20.18 -28.89 -2.81
N SER A 32 18.92 -28.57 -2.53
CA SER A 32 17.77 -29.07 -3.29
C SER A 32 17.77 -28.59 -4.75
N TYR A 33 18.14 -27.34 -5.01
CA TYR A 33 18.35 -26.85 -6.38
C TYR A 33 19.46 -27.62 -7.12
N VAL A 34 20.53 -28.01 -6.42
CA VAL A 34 21.60 -28.85 -7.00
C VAL A 34 21.07 -30.25 -7.34
N ARG A 35 20.28 -30.88 -6.45
CA ARG A 35 19.66 -32.19 -6.73
C ARG A 35 18.68 -32.12 -7.91
N ASP A 36 17.90 -31.04 -8.01
CA ASP A 36 17.05 -30.83 -9.18
C ASP A 36 17.87 -30.64 -10.47
N ALA A 37 18.97 -29.90 -10.42
CA ALA A 37 19.87 -29.75 -11.58
C ALA A 37 20.44 -31.11 -12.05
N LEU A 38 20.79 -31.99 -11.11
CA LEU A 38 21.20 -33.37 -11.39
C LEU A 38 20.07 -34.21 -12.01
N TYR A 39 18.83 -34.06 -11.51
CA TYR A 39 17.64 -34.70 -12.08
C TYR A 39 17.39 -34.27 -13.52
N GLN A 40 17.42 -32.96 -13.77
CA GLN A 40 17.22 -32.34 -15.08
C GLN A 40 18.40 -32.58 -16.04
N GLN A 41 19.53 -33.10 -15.53
CA GLN A 41 20.79 -33.24 -16.27
C GLN A 41 21.30 -31.89 -16.82
N ASP A 42 21.01 -30.80 -16.10
CA ASP A 42 21.50 -29.45 -16.41
C ASP A 42 22.70 -29.12 -15.52
N ASN A 43 23.88 -29.05 -16.13
CA ASN A 43 25.13 -28.75 -15.45
C ASN A 43 25.62 -27.32 -15.67
N ALA A 44 24.80 -26.45 -16.28
CA ALA A 44 25.16 -25.07 -16.51
C ALA A 44 25.08 -24.28 -15.20
N LEU A 45 26.23 -24.03 -14.58
CA LEU A 45 26.33 -23.22 -13.35
C LEU A 45 25.58 -21.86 -13.46
N PRO A 46 25.64 -21.11 -14.59
CA PRO A 46 24.86 -19.88 -14.73
C PRO A 46 23.34 -20.09 -14.70
N ALA A 47 22.85 -21.24 -15.20
CA ALA A 47 21.43 -21.57 -15.14
C ALA A 47 21.00 -21.87 -13.71
N LEU A 48 21.80 -22.65 -12.98
CA LEU A 48 21.56 -22.94 -11.56
C LEU A 48 21.61 -21.68 -10.70
N LEU A 49 22.61 -20.81 -10.91
CA LEU A 49 22.70 -19.51 -10.24
C LEU A 49 21.46 -18.65 -10.51
N GLY A 50 21.00 -18.58 -11.76
CA GLY A 50 19.81 -17.80 -12.12
C GLY A 50 18.50 -18.34 -11.52
N ARG A 51 18.47 -19.60 -11.09
CA ARG A 51 17.33 -20.20 -10.37
C ARG A 51 17.37 -19.86 -8.87
N ILE A 52 18.56 -19.88 -8.27
CA ILE A 52 18.73 -19.56 -6.84
C ILE A 52 18.62 -18.04 -6.61
N VAL A 53 19.21 -17.26 -7.51
CA VAL A 53 19.27 -15.80 -7.49
C VAL A 53 18.64 -15.26 -8.77
N PRO A 54 17.30 -15.27 -8.89
CA PRO A 54 16.64 -14.77 -10.07
C PRO A 54 16.69 -13.24 -10.18
N ALA A 55 16.68 -12.73 -11.41
CA ALA A 55 16.60 -11.29 -11.67
C ALA A 55 15.34 -10.66 -11.02
N PRO A 56 15.40 -9.41 -10.52
CA PRO A 56 16.45 -8.41 -10.72
C PRO A 56 17.59 -8.42 -9.69
N ILE A 57 17.71 -9.46 -8.85
CA ILE A 57 18.75 -9.53 -7.83
C ILE A 57 20.12 -9.64 -8.52
N THR A 58 21.05 -8.80 -8.13
CA THR A 58 22.44 -8.81 -8.63
C THR A 58 23.40 -8.89 -7.47
N LEU A 59 24.13 -10.00 -7.39
CA LEU A 59 25.22 -10.18 -6.43
C LEU A 59 26.43 -9.33 -6.81
N SER A 60 27.26 -9.00 -5.82
CA SER A 60 28.61 -8.54 -6.09
C SER A 60 29.44 -9.66 -6.75
N LEU A 61 30.49 -9.30 -7.49
CA LEU A 61 31.38 -10.29 -8.11
C LEU A 61 32.02 -11.23 -7.08
N GLU A 62 32.26 -10.75 -5.86
CA GLU A 62 32.82 -11.54 -4.76
C GLU A 62 31.81 -12.56 -4.25
N ASP A 63 30.58 -12.12 -3.99
CA ASP A 63 29.50 -12.98 -3.49
C ASP A 63 29.04 -14.00 -4.54
N GLU A 64 28.99 -13.61 -5.82
CA GLU A 64 28.68 -14.52 -6.92
C GLU A 64 29.76 -15.61 -7.04
N LEU A 65 31.03 -15.25 -6.89
CA LEU A 65 32.13 -16.22 -6.90
C LEU A 65 32.06 -17.16 -5.70
N PHE A 66 31.74 -16.64 -4.51
CA PHE A 66 31.57 -17.43 -3.29
C PHE A 66 30.43 -18.45 -3.43
N LEU A 67 29.24 -18.01 -3.86
CA LEU A 67 28.11 -18.91 -4.11
C LEU A 67 28.44 -19.94 -5.20
N SER A 68 29.12 -19.52 -6.28
CA SER A 68 29.54 -20.41 -7.36
C SER A 68 30.45 -21.54 -6.87
N GLN A 69 31.42 -21.21 -6.00
CA GLN A 69 32.33 -22.20 -5.41
C GLN A 69 31.57 -23.21 -4.56
N TYR A 70 30.68 -22.73 -3.69
CA TYR A 70 29.82 -23.61 -2.89
C TYR A 70 28.99 -24.55 -3.76
N LEU A 71 28.31 -24.03 -4.79
CA LEU A 71 27.50 -24.84 -5.70
C LEU A 71 28.31 -25.91 -6.42
N MET A 72 29.54 -25.60 -6.84
CA MET A 72 30.42 -26.58 -7.47
C MET A 72 30.82 -27.70 -6.51
N GLU A 73 31.12 -27.38 -5.25
CA GLU A 73 31.46 -28.36 -4.22
C GLU A 73 30.29 -29.30 -3.94
N VAL A 74 29.09 -28.74 -3.71
CA VAL A 74 27.86 -29.51 -3.47
C VAL A 74 27.50 -30.37 -4.69
N TYR A 75 27.61 -29.82 -5.90
CA TYR A 75 27.35 -30.57 -7.13
C TYR A 75 28.32 -31.75 -7.27
N GLU A 76 29.62 -31.54 -7.02
CA GLU A 76 30.60 -32.62 -7.07
C GLU A 76 30.29 -33.70 -6.04
N GLU A 77 29.95 -33.32 -4.81
CA GLU A 77 29.56 -34.25 -3.75
C GLU A 77 28.33 -35.08 -4.15
N PHE A 78 27.24 -34.43 -4.53
CA PHE A 78 25.97 -35.10 -4.83
C PHE A 78 26.05 -35.93 -6.10
N SER A 79 26.78 -35.48 -7.12
CA SER A 79 26.93 -36.24 -8.37
C SER A 79 27.53 -37.64 -8.19
N ARG A 80 28.26 -37.88 -7.09
CA ARG A 80 28.87 -39.18 -6.78
C ARG A 80 27.86 -40.21 -6.25
N THR A 81 26.80 -39.75 -5.59
CA THR A 81 25.83 -40.60 -4.88
C THR A 81 24.42 -40.52 -5.47
N TYR A 82 24.13 -39.47 -6.24
CA TYR A 82 22.82 -39.21 -6.83
C TYR A 82 22.43 -40.29 -7.85
N SER A 83 21.18 -40.72 -7.79
CA SER A 83 20.61 -41.72 -8.70
C SER A 83 19.25 -41.25 -9.21
N ILE A 84 19.21 -40.88 -10.50
CA ILE A 84 17.98 -40.46 -11.18
C ILE A 84 16.86 -41.50 -11.11
N PHE A 85 17.21 -42.80 -10.98
CA PHE A 85 16.23 -43.87 -10.86
C PHE A 85 15.56 -43.89 -9.49
N LEU A 86 16.29 -43.59 -8.42
CA LEU A 86 15.74 -43.49 -7.07
C LEU A 86 14.95 -42.19 -6.90
N ASP A 87 15.31 -41.16 -7.65
CA ASP A 87 14.68 -39.85 -7.61
C ASP A 87 13.55 -39.68 -8.64
N LYS A 88 13.12 -40.76 -9.31
CA LYS A 88 12.15 -40.69 -10.40
C LYS A 88 10.79 -40.10 -9.98
N ASP A 89 10.40 -40.32 -8.72
CA ASP A 89 9.09 -39.91 -8.17
C ASP A 89 9.21 -38.57 -7.44
N MET A 90 10.32 -38.33 -6.72
CA MET A 90 10.59 -37.07 -5.99
C MET A 90 11.08 -35.95 -6.90
N GLY A 91 11.88 -36.26 -7.93
CA GLY A 91 12.47 -35.31 -8.87
C GLY A 91 11.45 -34.39 -9.56
N PRO A 92 10.34 -34.89 -10.13
CA PRO A 92 9.28 -34.04 -10.69
C PRO A 92 8.67 -33.06 -9.68
N VAL A 93 8.41 -33.53 -8.47
CA VAL A 93 7.81 -32.72 -7.40
C VAL A 93 8.81 -31.65 -6.93
N ARG A 94 10.09 -32.04 -6.75
CA ARG A 94 11.20 -31.11 -6.41
C ARG A 94 11.36 -30.04 -7.49
N HIS A 95 11.33 -30.44 -8.76
CA HIS A 95 11.43 -29.52 -9.88
C HIS A 95 10.33 -28.46 -9.82
N THR A 96 9.09 -28.90 -9.65
CA THR A 96 7.90 -28.04 -9.57
C THR A 96 7.98 -27.09 -8.37
N ALA A 97 8.39 -27.58 -7.21
CA ALA A 97 8.61 -26.76 -6.01
C ALA A 97 9.73 -25.71 -6.23
N ALA A 98 10.82 -26.10 -6.90
CA ALA A 98 11.95 -25.22 -7.20
C ALA A 98 11.56 -24.13 -8.22
N GLU A 99 10.79 -24.46 -9.25
CA GLU A 99 10.26 -23.48 -10.21
C GLU A 99 9.35 -22.47 -9.51
N LEU A 100 8.42 -22.94 -8.67
CA LEU A 100 7.53 -22.08 -7.90
C LEU A 100 8.32 -21.16 -6.95
N HIS A 101 9.26 -21.72 -6.19
CA HIS A 101 10.10 -20.94 -5.27
C HIS A 101 10.87 -19.86 -6.03
N THR A 102 11.54 -20.21 -7.13
CA THR A 102 12.25 -19.26 -8.01
C THR A 102 11.31 -18.15 -8.49
N ALA A 103 10.12 -18.52 -8.96
CA ALA A 103 9.15 -17.58 -9.52
C ALA A 103 8.56 -16.62 -8.49
N VAL A 104 8.34 -17.08 -7.25
CA VAL A 104 7.90 -16.26 -6.12
C VAL A 104 9.01 -15.30 -5.69
N VAL A 105 10.23 -15.78 -5.54
CA VAL A 105 11.40 -14.94 -5.19
C VAL A 105 11.63 -13.86 -6.23
N ALA A 106 11.60 -14.22 -7.52
CA ALA A 106 11.74 -13.28 -8.61
C ALA A 106 10.66 -12.19 -8.56
N LEU A 107 9.40 -12.58 -8.35
CA LEU A 107 8.29 -11.63 -8.26
C LEU A 107 8.42 -10.74 -7.01
N MET A 108 8.69 -11.30 -5.84
CA MET A 108 8.91 -10.54 -4.60
C MET A 108 10.04 -9.53 -4.78
N SER A 109 11.15 -9.95 -5.38
CA SER A 109 12.27 -9.07 -5.68
C SER A 109 11.87 -7.97 -6.67
N GLN A 110 11.11 -8.26 -7.72
CA GLN A 110 10.60 -7.21 -8.62
C GLN A 110 9.71 -6.18 -7.90
N LEU A 111 8.97 -6.61 -6.88
CA LEU A 111 8.12 -5.74 -6.06
C LEU A 111 8.90 -4.94 -5.01
N SER A 112 10.07 -5.43 -4.58
CA SER A 112 10.91 -4.78 -3.56
C SER A 112 12.11 -4.01 -4.14
N ALA A 113 12.60 -4.38 -5.33
CA ALA A 113 13.82 -3.88 -5.97
C ALA A 113 13.69 -2.45 -6.51
N ALA A 114 12.56 -1.80 -6.28
CA ALA A 114 12.38 -0.41 -6.58
C ALA A 114 11.85 0.24 -5.31
N GLY A 115 12.53 1.29 -4.82
CA GLY A 115 11.97 2.23 -3.83
C GLY A 115 10.78 2.99 -4.43
N VAL A 116 9.80 2.23 -4.90
CA VAL A 116 8.58 2.60 -5.62
C VAL A 116 7.44 2.32 -4.67
N ASP A 117 6.52 3.28 -4.60
CA ASP A 117 5.28 3.16 -3.86
C ASP A 117 4.58 1.83 -4.16
N GLN A 118 4.26 1.08 -3.12
CA GLN A 118 3.59 -0.22 -3.18
C GLN A 118 2.06 -0.08 -3.06
N SER A 119 1.51 1.14 -3.10
CA SER A 119 0.07 1.43 -3.03
C SER A 119 -0.76 0.76 -4.13
N TRP A 120 -0.15 0.47 -5.29
CA TRP A 120 -0.79 -0.25 -6.38
C TRP A 120 -0.89 -1.77 -6.12
N LEU A 121 -0.17 -2.31 -5.14
CA LEU A 121 -0.26 -3.73 -4.81
C LEU A 121 -1.54 -4.03 -4.05
N PRO A 122 -2.28 -5.09 -4.44
CA PRO A 122 -3.45 -5.53 -3.67
C PRO A 122 -3.10 -5.83 -2.21
N GLN A 123 -4.03 -5.51 -1.29
CA GLN A 123 -3.88 -5.79 0.13
C GLN A 123 -3.50 -7.25 0.37
N HIS A 124 -2.51 -7.48 1.24
CA HIS A 124 -1.95 -8.80 1.59
C HIS A 124 -1.10 -9.52 0.51
N THR A 125 -0.85 -8.93 -0.67
CA THR A 125 -0.06 -9.59 -1.74
C THR A 125 1.32 -10.05 -1.26
N LEU A 126 2.08 -9.17 -0.62
CA LEU A 126 3.43 -9.52 -0.12
C LEU A 126 3.40 -10.57 0.99
N VAL A 127 2.34 -10.57 1.82
CA VAL A 127 2.16 -11.57 2.87
C VAL A 127 1.95 -12.95 2.26
N ILE A 128 1.07 -13.04 1.25
CA ILE A 128 0.79 -14.32 0.59
C ILE A 128 2.02 -14.80 -0.20
N LEU A 129 2.72 -13.90 -0.90
CA LEU A 129 3.97 -14.26 -1.59
C LEU A 129 5.05 -14.74 -0.62
N SER A 130 5.21 -14.07 0.53
CA SER A 130 6.14 -14.53 1.57
C SER A 130 5.75 -15.90 2.14
N GLN A 131 4.45 -16.17 2.33
CA GLN A 131 3.96 -17.49 2.74
C GLN A 131 4.26 -18.55 1.68
N LEU A 132 3.97 -18.27 0.40
CA LEU A 132 4.26 -19.17 -0.71
C LEU A 132 5.75 -19.49 -0.82
N GLN A 133 6.61 -18.48 -0.64
CA GLN A 133 8.06 -18.66 -0.62
C GLN A 133 8.48 -19.65 0.49
N VAL A 134 8.03 -19.39 1.72
CA VAL A 134 8.37 -20.22 2.89
C VAL A 134 7.86 -21.65 2.72
N HIS A 135 6.64 -21.84 2.20
CA HIS A 135 6.08 -23.18 1.99
C HIS A 135 6.81 -23.93 0.89
N ALA A 136 7.15 -23.26 -0.23
CA ALA A 136 7.91 -23.89 -1.30
C ALA A 136 9.33 -24.27 -0.85
N ALA A 137 9.96 -23.42 -0.02
CA ALA A 137 11.25 -23.72 0.59
C ALA A 137 11.18 -24.95 1.51
N HIS A 138 10.18 -25.04 2.39
CA HIS A 138 10.01 -26.22 3.25
C HIS A 138 9.76 -27.51 2.45
N ILE A 139 8.99 -27.46 1.36
CA ILE A 139 8.80 -28.63 0.48
C ILE A 139 10.14 -29.10 -0.10
N LEU A 140 11.01 -28.17 -0.52
CA LEU A 140 12.34 -28.51 -1.02
C LEU A 140 13.23 -29.15 0.04
N GLU A 141 13.15 -28.67 1.29
CA GLU A 141 13.87 -29.26 2.42
C GLU A 141 13.33 -30.65 2.80
N ASP A 142 12.00 -30.79 2.84
CA ASP A 142 11.32 -32.03 3.22
C ASP A 142 11.61 -33.15 2.20
N LEU A 143 11.51 -32.86 0.89
CA LEU A 143 11.76 -33.84 -0.18
C LEU A 143 13.15 -34.46 -0.18
N ASP A 144 14.12 -33.79 0.45
CA ASP A 144 15.53 -34.18 0.46
C ASP A 144 15.97 -34.88 1.74
N HIS A 145 15.03 -35.27 2.60
CA HIS A 145 15.29 -36.08 3.79
C HIS A 145 15.78 -37.49 3.42
N ASP A 146 16.65 -38.07 4.26
CA ASP A 146 17.30 -39.38 4.02
C ASP A 146 16.35 -40.58 3.82
N GLU A 147 15.09 -40.49 4.23
CA GLU A 147 14.10 -41.56 4.08
C GLU A 147 13.19 -41.28 2.87
N PRO A 148 13.00 -42.25 1.94
CA PRO A 148 12.11 -42.07 0.80
C PRO A 148 10.67 -41.85 1.28
N HIS A 149 10.01 -40.84 0.71
CA HIS A 149 8.61 -40.56 0.97
C HIS A 149 7.72 -41.69 0.44
N GLU A 150 6.63 -42.00 1.16
CA GLU A 150 5.62 -42.90 0.62
C GLU A 150 4.91 -42.21 -0.57
N MET A 151 4.42 -43.02 -1.52
CA MET A 151 3.73 -42.50 -2.72
C MET A 151 2.57 -41.56 -2.35
N THR A 152 1.85 -41.87 -1.27
CA THR A 152 0.73 -41.06 -0.75
C THR A 152 1.16 -39.70 -0.21
N ASP A 153 2.37 -39.62 0.36
CA ASP A 153 2.91 -38.35 0.87
C ASP A 153 3.31 -37.46 -0.29
N LEU A 154 3.93 -38.02 -1.33
CA LEU A 154 4.27 -37.31 -2.56
C LEU A 154 3.03 -36.81 -3.30
N GLU A 155 1.98 -37.63 -3.44
CA GLU A 155 0.70 -37.18 -4.03
C GLU A 155 0.06 -36.02 -3.25
N THR A 156 0.23 -36.01 -1.93
CA THR A 156 -0.27 -34.94 -1.06
C THR A 156 0.53 -33.65 -1.26
N ILE A 157 1.86 -33.75 -1.35
CA ILE A 157 2.74 -32.61 -1.63
C ILE A 157 2.45 -32.06 -3.03
N ASP A 158 2.30 -32.92 -4.03
CA ASP A 158 2.01 -32.53 -5.42
C ASP A 158 0.68 -31.78 -5.53
N THR A 159 -0.38 -32.30 -4.89
CA THR A 159 -1.69 -31.62 -4.81
C THR A 159 -1.58 -30.26 -4.11
N ALA A 160 -0.76 -30.16 -3.05
CA ALA A 160 -0.53 -28.89 -2.36
C ALA A 160 0.22 -27.89 -3.25
N LEU A 161 1.23 -28.36 -4.00
CA LEU A 161 1.97 -27.55 -4.98
C LEU A 161 1.07 -27.02 -6.08
N GLU A 162 0.16 -27.83 -6.63
CA GLU A 162 -0.83 -27.37 -7.62
C GLU A 162 -1.64 -26.19 -7.08
N GLY A 163 -2.17 -26.30 -5.86
CA GLY A 163 -2.92 -25.20 -5.23
C GLY A 163 -2.07 -23.96 -4.95
N MET A 164 -0.80 -24.14 -4.60
CA MET A 164 0.15 -23.03 -4.43
C MET A 164 0.47 -22.34 -5.76
N ILE A 165 0.62 -23.09 -6.85
CA ILE A 165 0.84 -22.57 -8.20
C ILE A 165 -0.37 -21.78 -8.68
N GLU A 166 -1.58 -22.30 -8.49
CA GLU A 166 -2.82 -21.58 -8.80
C GLU A 166 -2.89 -20.25 -8.05
N THR A 167 -2.56 -20.27 -6.75
CA THR A 167 -2.51 -19.07 -5.92
C THR A 167 -1.47 -18.07 -6.43
N TYR A 168 -0.27 -18.56 -6.81
CA TYR A 168 0.79 -17.72 -7.38
C TYR A 168 0.37 -17.07 -8.70
N GLU A 169 -0.21 -17.84 -9.64
CA GLU A 169 -0.63 -17.31 -10.93
C GLU A 169 -1.79 -16.32 -10.79
N ASP A 170 -2.71 -16.54 -9.84
CA ASP A 170 -3.74 -15.57 -9.50
C ASP A 170 -3.16 -14.26 -8.94
N ILE A 171 -2.17 -14.34 -8.04
CA ILE A 171 -1.48 -13.17 -7.50
C ILE A 171 -0.74 -12.45 -8.62
N LYS A 172 0.04 -13.18 -9.42
CA LYS A 172 0.80 -12.63 -10.54
C LYS A 172 -0.11 -11.94 -11.54
N ARG A 173 -1.28 -12.51 -11.86
CA ARG A 173 -2.30 -11.86 -12.70
C ARG A 173 -2.80 -10.57 -12.06
N ARG A 174 -3.15 -10.58 -10.77
CA ARG A 174 -3.62 -9.37 -10.07
C ARG A 174 -2.53 -8.29 -10.00
N VAL A 175 -1.28 -8.68 -9.76
CA VAL A 175 -0.11 -7.79 -9.77
C VAL A 175 0.09 -7.21 -11.16
N GLN A 176 -0.02 -8.02 -12.23
CA GLN A 176 0.08 -7.54 -13.61
C GLN A 176 -1.08 -6.61 -14.00
N GLU A 177 -2.32 -6.94 -13.62
CA GLU A 177 -3.49 -6.09 -13.86
C GLU A 177 -3.37 -4.76 -13.12
N ALA A 178 -2.92 -4.79 -11.87
CA ALA A 178 -2.65 -3.61 -11.07
C ALA A 178 -1.48 -2.80 -11.65
N LEU A 179 -0.40 -3.46 -12.07
CA LEU A 179 0.76 -2.83 -12.71
C LEU A 179 0.41 -2.25 -14.08
N ASP A 180 -0.45 -2.90 -14.86
CA ASP A 180 -0.95 -2.39 -16.14
C ASP A 180 -1.93 -1.25 -15.93
N GLY A 181 -2.77 -1.30 -14.89
CA GLY A 181 -3.57 -0.17 -14.43
C GLY A 181 -2.69 1.02 -14.07
N TYR A 182 -1.65 0.77 -13.27
CA TYR A 182 -0.63 1.73 -12.85
C TYR A 182 0.22 2.26 -14.02
N ARG A 183 0.58 1.41 -14.99
CA ARG A 183 1.32 1.80 -16.20
C ARG A 183 0.43 2.58 -17.15
N ARG A 184 -0.84 2.23 -17.31
CA ARG A 184 -1.79 2.99 -18.14
C ARG A 184 -2.07 4.37 -17.54
N SER A 185 -2.10 4.49 -16.22
CA SER A 185 -2.17 5.79 -15.53
C SER A 185 -0.85 6.59 -15.62
N ARG A 186 0.32 5.94 -15.74
CA ARG A 186 1.62 6.59 -16.03
C ARG A 186 1.87 6.92 -17.52
N LEU A 187 1.38 6.08 -18.43
CA LEU A 187 1.58 6.16 -19.89
C LEU A 187 0.49 6.94 -20.60
N SER A 188 -0.44 7.58 -19.87
CA SER A 188 -1.11 8.75 -20.40
C SER A 188 -0.04 9.81 -20.67
N VAL A 189 0.50 9.74 -21.90
CA VAL A 189 1.45 10.67 -22.49
C VAL A 189 1.07 12.06 -22.02
N VAL A 190 2.01 12.72 -21.32
CA VAL A 190 2.08 14.17 -21.23
C VAL A 190 2.09 14.67 -22.67
N ARG A 191 0.90 14.85 -23.25
CA ARG A 191 0.72 15.69 -24.41
C ARG A 191 1.24 17.06 -23.96
N PRO A 192 2.06 17.75 -24.75
CA PRO A 192 2.42 19.12 -24.42
C PRO A 192 1.11 19.84 -24.14
N LYS A 193 1.00 20.43 -22.94
CA LYS A 193 -0.16 21.16 -22.41
C LYS A 193 -0.90 21.80 -23.58
N GLN A 194 -1.96 21.16 -24.08
CA GLN A 194 -2.97 21.91 -24.77
C GLN A 194 -3.69 22.60 -23.63
N GLN A 195 -3.27 23.84 -23.42
CA GLN A 195 -4.03 24.87 -22.74
C GLN A 195 -5.45 24.79 -23.33
N HIS A 196 -6.29 23.97 -22.70
CA HIS A 196 -7.65 23.78 -23.16
C HIS A 196 -8.40 25.02 -22.73
N ASP A 197 -8.87 25.73 -23.74
CA ASP A 197 -9.63 26.97 -23.70
C ASP A 197 -11.06 26.73 -23.16
N GLN A 198 -11.25 25.79 -22.23
CA GLN A 198 -12.51 25.66 -21.49
C GLN A 198 -12.54 26.72 -20.39
N PRO A 199 -13.62 27.50 -20.27
CA PRO A 199 -13.71 28.53 -19.26
C PRO A 199 -13.74 27.87 -17.88
N MET A 200 -12.65 28.04 -17.15
CA MET A 200 -12.53 27.87 -15.70
C MET A 200 -13.84 28.15 -14.94
N GLN A 201 -14.31 27.21 -14.13
CA GLN A 201 -15.64 27.29 -13.49
C GLN A 201 -15.59 27.22 -11.97
N TRP A 202 -16.49 27.99 -11.36
CA TRP A 202 -16.81 27.85 -9.95
C TRP A 202 -17.65 26.59 -9.71
N ARG A 203 -17.26 25.80 -8.72
CA ARG A 203 -17.92 24.56 -8.29
C ARG A 203 -18.39 24.71 -6.85
N ALA A 204 -19.56 24.15 -6.56
CA ALA A 204 -20.05 24.02 -5.20
C ALA A 204 -19.72 22.63 -4.66
N LEU A 205 -18.96 22.54 -3.58
CA LEU A 205 -18.66 21.28 -2.89
C LEU A 205 -19.35 21.24 -1.53
N GLN A 206 -19.81 20.05 -1.16
CA GLN A 206 -20.25 19.75 0.21
C GLN A 206 -19.18 18.92 0.90
N LEU A 207 -18.76 19.38 2.08
CA LEU A 207 -17.81 18.72 2.98
C LEU A 207 -18.59 18.22 4.19
N ALA A 208 -18.68 16.92 4.40
CA ALA A 208 -19.43 16.33 5.52
C ALA A 208 -18.51 15.44 6.37
N ILE A 209 -18.43 15.71 7.68
CA ILE A 209 -17.60 14.90 8.59
C ILE A 209 -18.33 13.59 8.88
N ALA A 210 -17.75 12.47 8.46
CA ALA A 210 -18.31 11.14 8.65
C ALA A 210 -18.52 10.85 10.15
N GLY A 211 -19.61 10.14 10.44
CA GLY A 211 -19.99 9.85 11.83
C GLY A 211 -20.54 11.06 12.61
N THR A 212 -20.80 12.22 11.98
CA THR A 212 -21.42 13.40 12.60
C THR A 212 -22.52 14.00 11.70
N SER A 213 -23.27 14.99 12.22
CA SER A 213 -24.19 15.82 11.40
C SER A 213 -23.52 17.10 10.87
N VAL A 214 -22.22 17.28 11.10
CA VAL A 214 -21.50 18.51 10.77
C VAL A 214 -21.14 18.53 9.30
N TRP A 215 -21.52 19.59 8.59
CA TRP A 215 -21.16 19.78 7.19
C TRP A 215 -20.96 21.26 6.82
N ARG A 216 -20.24 21.50 5.72
CA ARG A 216 -19.99 22.82 5.13
C ARG A 216 -20.20 22.76 3.62
N ARG A 217 -20.70 23.84 3.02
CA ARG A 217 -20.81 24.01 1.58
C ARG A 217 -19.93 25.16 1.15
N ILE A 218 -18.95 24.85 0.30
CA ILE A 218 -17.96 25.80 -0.18
C ILE A 218 -18.11 26.02 -1.67
N LEU A 219 -17.83 27.25 -2.10
CA LEU A 219 -17.64 27.59 -3.50
C LEU A 219 -16.14 27.70 -3.75
N VAL A 220 -15.67 26.90 -4.70
CA VAL A 220 -14.26 26.76 -5.04
C VAL A 220 -14.08 26.85 -6.54
N HIS A 221 -12.88 27.22 -6.94
CA HIS A 221 -12.50 27.22 -8.34
C HIS A 221 -11.99 25.82 -8.72
N ASP A 222 -12.33 25.32 -9.90
CA ASP A 222 -11.89 23.99 -10.35
C ASP A 222 -10.37 23.90 -10.58
N SER A 223 -9.68 25.02 -10.80
CA SER A 223 -8.22 25.04 -10.90
C SER A 223 -7.46 24.80 -9.58
N LEU A 224 -8.16 24.74 -8.43
CA LEU A 224 -7.51 24.52 -7.14
C LEU A 224 -7.00 23.09 -7.04
N SER A 225 -5.79 22.95 -6.50
CA SER A 225 -5.19 21.64 -6.21
C SER A 225 -5.88 20.95 -5.03
N LEU A 226 -5.64 19.66 -4.85
CA LEU A 226 -6.06 18.97 -3.63
C LEU A 226 -5.33 19.51 -2.39
N PHE A 227 -4.08 19.98 -2.53
CA PHE A 227 -3.38 20.71 -1.45
C PHE A 227 -4.13 21.98 -1.02
N ASP A 228 -4.63 22.76 -1.99
CA ASP A 228 -5.45 23.93 -1.69
C ASP A 228 -6.76 23.53 -1.01
N LEU A 229 -7.35 22.42 -1.45
CA LEU A 229 -8.55 21.87 -0.83
C LEU A 229 -8.30 21.43 0.62
N HIS A 230 -7.16 20.81 0.93
CA HIS A 230 -6.75 20.48 2.29
C HIS A 230 -6.75 21.74 3.17
N ARG A 231 -6.07 22.80 2.71
CA ARG A 231 -6.00 24.09 3.42
C ARG A 231 -7.39 24.70 3.64
N ILE A 232 -8.28 24.57 2.66
CA ILE A 232 -9.67 25.01 2.76
C ILE A 232 -10.44 24.20 3.82
N ILE A 233 -10.29 22.87 3.84
CA ILE A 233 -10.92 21.98 4.83
C ILE A 233 -10.47 22.37 6.25
N MET A 234 -9.17 22.60 6.46
CA MET A 234 -8.64 23.06 7.75
C MET A 234 -9.26 24.39 8.18
N ALA A 235 -9.35 25.36 7.25
CA ALA A 235 -9.92 26.67 7.52
C ALA A 235 -11.42 26.60 7.90
N VAL A 236 -12.23 25.82 7.19
CA VAL A 236 -13.68 25.75 7.44
C VAL A 236 -14.07 24.97 8.69
N PHE A 237 -13.27 23.97 9.08
CA PHE A 237 -13.49 23.24 10.33
C PHE A 237 -12.68 23.81 11.51
N GLY A 238 -11.74 24.73 11.26
CA GLY A 238 -10.93 25.35 12.31
C GLY A 238 -9.88 24.42 12.89
N TRP A 239 -9.41 23.47 12.10
CA TRP A 239 -8.31 22.57 12.46
C TRP A 239 -6.96 23.20 12.11
N SER A 240 -5.91 22.69 12.76
CA SER A 240 -4.57 23.26 12.68
C SER A 240 -3.79 22.85 11.41
N GLY A 241 -4.16 21.74 10.77
CA GLY A 241 -3.44 21.19 9.62
C GLY A 241 -2.07 20.60 9.97
N GLN A 242 -1.83 20.25 11.24
CA GLN A 242 -0.52 19.77 11.72
C GLN A 242 -0.41 18.24 11.77
N LYS A 243 -1.44 17.52 11.31
CA LYS A 243 -1.51 16.05 11.30
C LYS A 243 -1.47 15.53 9.88
N LEU A 244 -1.11 14.26 9.74
CA LEU A 244 -1.12 13.54 8.46
C LEU A 244 -2.52 13.54 7.85
N HIS A 245 -2.56 13.66 6.52
CA HIS A 245 -3.81 13.68 5.76
C HIS A 245 -3.63 13.05 4.38
N GLY A 246 -4.75 12.82 3.71
CA GLY A 246 -4.77 12.43 2.31
C GLY A 246 -6.18 12.30 1.75
N PHE A 247 -6.30 12.40 0.44
CA PHE A 247 -7.57 12.23 -0.29
C PHE A 247 -7.64 10.84 -0.90
N ILE A 248 -8.74 10.12 -0.68
CA ILE A 248 -9.02 8.86 -1.36
C ILE A 248 -10.00 9.15 -2.50
N ILE A 249 -9.51 9.07 -3.73
CA ILE A 249 -10.25 9.39 -4.95
C ILE A 249 -10.21 8.16 -5.86
N ASP A 250 -11.37 7.55 -6.10
CA ASP A 250 -11.50 6.32 -6.92
C ASP A 250 -10.59 5.16 -6.45
N GLY A 251 -10.41 5.05 -5.12
CA GLY A 251 -9.55 4.04 -4.50
C GLY A 251 -8.08 4.42 -4.35
N ASP A 252 -7.67 5.56 -4.91
CA ASP A 252 -6.29 6.01 -4.88
C ASP A 252 -6.04 7.11 -3.84
N LEU A 253 -4.90 7.05 -3.14
CA LEU A 253 -4.48 8.03 -2.14
C LEU A 253 -3.68 9.19 -2.78
N TYR A 254 -4.09 10.43 -2.53
CA TYR A 254 -3.37 11.66 -2.88
C TYR A 254 -2.96 12.40 -1.60
N ASP A 255 -1.66 12.62 -1.40
CA ASP A 255 -1.12 13.35 -0.25
C ASP A 255 0.11 14.19 -0.64
N ALA A 256 0.64 14.99 0.29
CA ALA A 256 1.92 15.66 0.08
C ALA A 256 3.04 14.62 0.25
N GLU A 257 3.87 14.44 -0.81
CA GLU A 257 4.95 13.45 -1.08
C GLU A 257 5.90 13.03 0.07
N GLU A 258 5.73 13.55 1.30
CA GLU A 258 6.48 13.20 2.49
C GLU A 258 6.10 11.84 3.11
N HIS A 259 5.01 11.19 2.68
CA HIS A 259 4.42 10.03 3.40
C HIS A 259 4.22 8.75 2.59
N GLY A 260 4.76 8.68 1.37
CA GLY A 260 4.85 7.44 0.60
C GLY A 260 3.75 7.18 -0.44
N SER A 261 2.92 8.18 -0.80
CA SER A 261 2.09 8.14 -2.01
C SER A 261 2.86 8.63 -3.25
N ASP A 262 2.74 7.94 -4.37
CA ASP A 262 3.22 8.36 -5.70
C ASP A 262 2.39 9.51 -6.31
N ARG A 263 1.33 9.98 -5.65
CA ARG A 263 0.39 10.96 -6.18
C ARG A 263 0.34 12.21 -5.32
N ASP A 264 1.16 13.19 -5.71
CA ASP A 264 1.19 14.50 -5.06
C ASP A 264 -0.16 15.22 -5.22
N GLU A 265 -0.78 15.55 -4.08
CA GLU A 265 -2.00 16.35 -4.01
C GLU A 265 -1.86 17.76 -4.64
N ARG A 266 -0.63 18.26 -4.78
CA ARG A 266 -0.33 19.53 -5.46
C ARG A 266 -0.47 19.45 -6.98
N LEU A 267 -0.40 18.24 -7.54
CA LEU A 267 -0.43 18.00 -8.99
C LEU A 267 -1.83 17.64 -9.52
N MET A 268 -2.78 17.35 -8.64
CA MET A 268 -4.17 17.03 -8.99
C MET A 268 -5.08 18.23 -8.69
N SER A 269 -5.76 18.78 -9.71
CA SER A 269 -6.77 19.81 -9.50
C SER A 269 -8.17 19.23 -9.31
N LEU A 270 -9.07 20.01 -8.70
CA LEU A 270 -10.49 19.68 -8.61
C LEU A 270 -11.13 19.46 -10.00
N GLY A 271 -10.72 20.26 -10.98
CA GLY A 271 -11.15 20.13 -12.37
C GLY A 271 -10.81 18.75 -12.93
N ASP A 272 -9.57 18.29 -12.74
CA ASP A 272 -9.11 16.97 -13.17
C ASP A 272 -9.93 15.84 -12.53
N VAL A 273 -10.26 15.97 -11.23
CA VAL A 273 -11.12 15.01 -10.52
C VAL A 273 -12.51 14.95 -11.16
N PHE A 274 -13.12 16.10 -11.46
CA PHE A 274 -14.47 16.15 -12.03
C PHE A 274 -14.52 15.74 -13.51
N GLU A 275 -13.47 16.01 -14.28
CA GLU A 275 -13.33 15.57 -15.68
C GLU A 275 -13.29 14.04 -15.79
N LYS A 276 -12.71 13.36 -14.79
CA LYS A 276 -12.77 11.89 -14.66
C LYS A 276 -14.17 11.37 -14.32
N GLY A 277 -15.16 12.24 -14.15
CA GLY A 277 -16.54 11.87 -13.81
C GLY A 277 -16.76 11.56 -12.33
N ILE A 278 -15.75 11.77 -11.48
CA ILE A 278 -15.84 11.54 -10.05
C ILE A 278 -16.64 12.68 -9.42
N ARG A 279 -17.68 12.36 -8.65
CA ARG A 279 -18.56 13.36 -8.02
C ARG A 279 -18.58 13.26 -6.49
N GLU A 280 -18.00 12.20 -5.94
CA GLU A 280 -17.84 12.00 -4.51
C GLU A 280 -16.50 11.30 -4.24
N PHE A 281 -15.79 11.75 -3.22
CA PHE A 281 -14.52 11.19 -2.75
C PHE A 281 -14.32 11.53 -1.27
N SER A 282 -13.33 10.92 -0.60
CA SER A 282 -13.09 11.14 0.83
C SER A 282 -11.74 11.79 1.10
N TYR A 283 -11.64 12.43 2.26
CA TYR A 283 -10.46 13.06 2.80
C TYR A 283 -10.26 12.59 4.23
N ASN A 284 -9.10 12.00 4.50
CA ASN A 284 -8.73 11.54 5.84
C ASN A 284 -7.77 12.54 6.50
N TYR A 285 -7.98 12.79 7.78
CA TYR A 285 -7.14 13.67 8.60
C TYR A 285 -6.90 13.04 9.98
N ASP A 286 -5.64 13.06 10.43
CA ASP A 286 -5.20 12.40 11.66
C ASP A 286 -5.63 10.92 11.71
N TYR A 287 -4.83 10.04 11.10
CA TYR A 287 -5.07 8.60 11.06
C TYR A 287 -5.22 7.94 12.44
N THR A 288 -4.80 8.60 13.53
CA THR A 288 -5.00 8.10 14.89
C THR A 288 -6.38 8.44 15.47
N ALA A 289 -6.97 9.55 15.01
CA ALA A 289 -8.30 10.01 15.39
C ALA A 289 -9.39 9.61 14.37
N GLU A 290 -8.98 9.13 13.19
CA GLU A 290 -9.85 8.62 12.13
C GLU A 290 -10.89 9.67 11.67
N TRP A 291 -10.47 10.93 11.47
CA TRP A 291 -11.37 11.93 10.87
C TRP A 291 -11.49 11.70 9.36
N GLU A 292 -12.69 11.32 8.92
CA GLU A 292 -13.03 11.24 7.51
C GLU A 292 -14.00 12.38 7.15
N VAL A 293 -13.69 13.10 6.07
CA VAL A 293 -14.57 14.11 5.45
C VAL A 293 -14.97 13.60 4.07
N ARG A 294 -16.27 13.40 3.86
CA ARG A 294 -16.82 13.10 2.54
C ARG A 294 -17.03 14.38 1.75
N ILE A 295 -16.54 14.39 0.51
CA ILE A 295 -16.52 15.53 -0.38
C ILE A 295 -17.40 15.22 -1.58
N SER A 296 -18.46 16.01 -1.78
CA SER A 296 -19.41 15.78 -2.88
C SER A 296 -19.54 17.01 -3.76
N LEU A 297 -19.44 16.82 -5.08
CA LEU A 297 -19.71 17.85 -6.08
C LEU A 297 -21.22 18.07 -6.22
N LEU A 298 -21.67 19.29 -5.93
CA LEU A 298 -23.04 19.72 -6.16
C LEU A 298 -23.23 20.19 -7.61
N HIS A 299 -24.48 20.36 -8.03
CA HIS A 299 -24.79 20.86 -9.36
C HIS A 299 -24.16 22.26 -9.60
N PRO A 300 -23.79 22.58 -10.86
CA PRO A 300 -23.14 23.84 -11.18
C PRO A 300 -24.01 25.04 -10.75
N LEU A 301 -23.34 26.12 -10.34
CA LEU A 301 -23.99 27.36 -9.95
C LEU A 301 -24.72 27.97 -11.15
N ASP A 302 -26.01 28.27 -11.03
CA ASP A 302 -26.72 29.07 -12.02
C ASP A 302 -26.09 30.47 -12.06
N GLY A 303 -25.55 30.84 -13.22
CA GLY A 303 -24.52 31.86 -13.42
C GLY A 303 -24.92 33.32 -13.17
N SER A 304 -25.52 33.65 -12.03
CA SER A 304 -25.83 35.05 -11.69
C SER A 304 -24.82 35.72 -10.75
N GLU A 305 -24.02 34.98 -9.97
CA GLU A 305 -22.98 35.58 -9.11
C GLU A 305 -21.77 34.65 -8.95
N THR A 306 -20.74 34.84 -9.77
CA THR A 306 -19.43 34.19 -9.52
C THR A 306 -18.76 34.86 -8.32
N PRO A 307 -18.43 34.13 -7.25
CA PRO A 307 -17.77 34.72 -6.09
C PRO A 307 -16.37 35.24 -6.46
N ARG A 308 -15.86 36.22 -5.70
CA ARG A 308 -14.53 36.82 -5.94
C ARG A 308 -13.37 36.01 -5.35
N SER A 309 -13.67 35.09 -4.43
CA SER A 309 -12.74 34.25 -3.70
C SER A 309 -13.46 33.01 -3.17
N VAL A 310 -12.71 32.01 -2.71
CA VAL A 310 -13.27 30.84 -2.03
C VAL A 310 -14.12 31.30 -0.85
N CYS A 311 -15.33 30.76 -0.72
CA CYS A 311 -16.23 31.09 0.38
C CYS A 311 -17.08 29.89 0.81
N CYS A 312 -17.40 29.85 2.10
CA CYS A 312 -18.37 28.95 2.68
C CYS A 312 -19.73 29.64 2.68
N VAL A 313 -20.70 29.06 1.96
CA VAL A 313 -22.02 29.66 1.71
C VAL A 313 -23.13 29.04 2.57
N ALA A 314 -22.90 27.84 3.10
CA ALA A 314 -23.84 27.18 4.00
C ALA A 314 -23.09 26.16 4.88
N GLY A 315 -23.72 25.73 5.96
CA GLY A 315 -23.20 24.70 6.85
C GLY A 315 -24.13 24.43 8.00
N GLU A 316 -23.87 23.34 8.70
CA GLU A 316 -24.63 22.91 9.88
C GLU A 316 -23.70 22.35 10.94
N GLY A 317 -24.04 22.61 12.19
CA GLY A 317 -23.32 22.13 13.36
C GLY A 317 -21.99 22.83 13.60
N ALA A 318 -21.60 22.93 14.86
CA ALA A 318 -20.27 23.35 15.25
C ALA A 318 -19.23 22.29 14.85
N ALA A 319 -18.09 22.74 14.33
CA ALA A 319 -17.00 21.84 13.97
C ALA A 319 -16.43 21.16 15.21
N PRO A 320 -16.14 19.86 15.16
CA PRO A 320 -15.53 19.17 16.29
C PRO A 320 -14.14 19.74 16.57
N PRO A 321 -13.77 19.99 17.84
CA PRO A 321 -12.40 20.32 18.19
C PRO A 321 -11.45 19.19 17.77
N GLU A 322 -10.36 19.54 17.09
CA GLU A 322 -9.39 18.58 16.53
C GLU A 322 -8.87 17.56 17.57
N HIS A 323 -8.65 18.01 18.80
CA HIS A 323 -8.02 17.25 19.88
C HIS A 323 -8.96 16.26 20.59
N ILE A 324 -10.22 16.11 20.16
CA ILE A 324 -11.20 15.29 20.86
C ILE A 324 -11.04 13.78 20.59
N GLY A 325 -10.18 13.41 19.63
CA GLY A 325 -9.84 12.01 19.34
C GLY A 325 -10.88 11.28 18.49
N GLY A 326 -11.57 11.99 17.59
CA GLY A 326 -12.39 11.39 16.54
C GLY A 326 -13.91 11.54 16.70
N PRO A 327 -14.69 11.01 15.73
CA PRO A 327 -16.14 11.18 15.68
C PRO A 327 -16.90 10.57 16.86
N LEU A 328 -16.44 9.41 17.37
CA LEU A 328 -17.12 8.70 18.45
C LEU A 328 -17.05 9.46 19.80
N PRO A 329 -15.87 9.89 20.29
CA PRO A 329 -15.80 10.77 21.45
C PRO A 329 -16.63 12.04 21.28
N PHE A 330 -16.57 12.68 20.11
CA PHE A 330 -17.35 13.89 19.83
C PHE A 330 -18.86 13.67 20.03
N ARG A 331 -19.43 12.62 19.43
CA ARG A 331 -20.85 12.27 19.62
C ARG A 331 -21.21 11.99 21.07
N ARG A 332 -20.32 11.35 21.83
CA ARG A 332 -20.52 11.08 23.25
C ARG A 332 -20.61 12.39 24.04
N PHE A 333 -19.74 13.36 23.75
CA PHE A 333 -19.78 14.67 24.41
C PHE A 333 -21.02 15.48 24.00
N LEU A 334 -21.44 15.44 22.73
CA LEU A 334 -22.70 16.06 22.31
C LEU A 334 -23.91 15.47 23.05
N SER A 335 -23.95 14.14 23.21
CA SER A 335 -25.01 13.46 23.95
C SER A 335 -24.98 13.80 25.45
N ALA A 336 -23.80 14.06 26.01
CA ALA A 336 -23.63 14.46 27.40
C ALA A 336 -24.08 15.91 27.66
N LEU A 337 -23.92 16.82 26.69
CA LEU A 337 -24.41 18.20 26.80
C LEU A 337 -25.94 18.27 26.99
N GLN A 338 -26.67 17.30 26.44
CA GLN A 338 -28.13 17.19 26.58
C GLN A 338 -28.59 16.68 27.96
N LYS A 339 -27.67 16.15 28.79
CA LYS A 339 -27.98 15.63 30.13
C LYS A 339 -27.71 16.71 31.16
N GLU A 340 -28.76 17.35 31.67
CA GLU A 340 -28.62 18.39 32.68
C GLU A 340 -28.00 17.88 33.99
N HIS A 341 -27.05 18.64 34.53
CA HIS A 341 -26.44 18.47 35.85
C HIS A 341 -25.75 17.12 36.08
N SER A 342 -25.10 16.55 35.06
CA SER A 342 -24.35 15.30 35.16
C SER A 342 -22.81 15.52 35.16
N PRO A 343 -22.02 14.64 35.80
CA PRO A 343 -20.56 14.69 35.70
C PRO A 343 -20.04 14.66 34.26
N GLU A 344 -20.73 13.91 33.39
CA GLU A 344 -20.43 13.83 31.97
C GLU A 344 -20.69 15.15 31.23
N GLN A 345 -21.70 15.92 31.63
CA GLN A 345 -21.98 17.25 31.08
C GLN A 345 -20.85 18.23 31.43
N ALA A 346 -20.39 18.22 32.68
CA ALA A 346 -19.27 19.07 33.13
C ALA A 346 -17.98 18.74 32.37
N GLU A 347 -17.71 17.45 32.16
CA GLU A 347 -16.56 17.02 31.35
C GLU A 347 -16.71 17.42 29.86
N ALA A 348 -17.90 17.29 29.29
CA ALA A 348 -18.16 17.73 27.92
C ALA A 348 -17.93 19.24 27.74
N GLN A 349 -18.37 20.08 28.68
CA GLN A 349 -18.12 21.53 28.65
C GLN A 349 -16.65 21.86 28.81
N ARG A 350 -15.91 21.11 29.64
CA ARG A 350 -14.47 21.30 29.82
C ARG A 350 -13.68 20.98 28.55
N VAL A 351 -14.08 19.93 27.82
CA VAL A 351 -13.39 19.46 26.61
C VAL A 351 -13.80 20.27 25.38
N LEU A 352 -15.10 20.56 25.19
CA LEU A 352 -15.60 21.29 24.03
C LEU A 352 -15.43 22.80 24.14
N GLY A 353 -15.35 23.33 25.36
CA GLY A 353 -15.40 24.75 25.67
C GLY A 353 -16.76 25.13 26.26
N SER A 354 -16.77 26.05 27.23
CA SER A 354 -18.00 26.47 27.92
C SER A 354 -18.94 27.31 27.04
N ASP A 355 -18.43 27.85 25.94
CA ASP A 355 -19.14 28.61 24.92
C ASP A 355 -19.48 27.76 23.67
N PHE A 356 -19.19 26.46 23.68
CA PHE A 356 -19.49 25.58 22.56
C PHE A 356 -21.00 25.35 22.41
N ILE A 357 -21.55 25.72 21.25
CA ILE A 357 -22.95 25.51 20.90
C ILE A 357 -23.02 24.50 19.75
N PRO A 358 -23.48 23.26 19.98
CA PRO A 358 -23.45 22.18 18.98
C PRO A 358 -24.10 22.51 17.65
N GLU A 359 -25.17 23.30 17.65
CA GLU A 359 -25.95 23.64 16.45
C GLU A 359 -25.38 24.85 15.70
N LEU A 360 -24.44 25.59 16.30
CA LEU A 360 -23.95 26.86 15.75
C LEU A 360 -22.92 26.63 14.63
N CYS A 361 -23.31 26.97 13.40
CA CYS A 361 -22.38 27.11 12.28
C CYS A 361 -22.05 28.59 12.04
N ASP A 362 -20.91 29.06 12.53
CA ASP A 362 -20.44 30.43 12.31
C ASP A 362 -19.75 30.58 10.93
N LEU A 363 -20.55 30.91 9.92
CA LEU A 363 -20.08 31.17 8.55
C LEU A 363 -19.16 32.39 8.45
N SER A 364 -19.32 33.38 9.33
CA SER A 364 -18.49 34.59 9.31
C SER A 364 -17.06 34.26 9.70
N THR A 365 -16.88 33.49 10.78
CA THR A 365 -15.57 33.00 11.21
C THR A 365 -14.95 32.07 10.16
N CYS A 366 -15.73 31.17 9.55
CA CYS A 366 -15.26 30.32 8.46
C CYS A 366 -14.72 31.17 7.29
N ASN A 367 -15.50 32.15 6.82
CA ASN A 367 -15.13 33.00 5.69
C ASN A 367 -13.94 33.92 6.00
N ASN A 368 -13.79 34.39 7.23
CA ASN A 368 -12.61 35.16 7.62
C ASN A 368 -11.31 34.34 7.51
N ARG A 369 -11.35 33.05 7.90
CA ARG A 369 -10.21 32.14 7.73
C ARG A 369 -9.91 31.88 6.25
N LEU A 370 -10.95 31.67 5.43
CA LEU A 370 -10.82 31.49 3.99
C LEU A 370 -10.27 32.72 3.25
N LEU A 371 -10.64 33.93 3.69
CA LEU A 371 -10.10 35.17 3.13
C LEU A 371 -8.60 35.30 3.41
N SER A 372 -8.17 35.02 4.64
CA SER A 372 -6.74 35.00 4.99
C SER A 372 -5.96 33.98 4.15
N LEU A 373 -6.54 32.82 3.89
CA LEU A 373 -5.97 31.79 3.02
C LEU A 373 -5.86 32.26 1.56
N SER A 374 -6.93 32.85 1.02
CA SER A 374 -7.01 33.31 -0.37
C SER A 374 -6.02 34.44 -0.68
N LEU A 375 -5.58 35.19 0.34
CA LEU A 375 -4.53 36.20 0.21
C LEU A 375 -3.13 35.58 0.11
N GLN A 376 -2.90 34.43 0.75
CA GLN A 376 -1.62 33.70 0.70
C GLN A 376 -1.44 33.00 -0.66
N ILE A 377 -2.49 32.35 -1.17
CA ILE A 377 -2.47 31.64 -2.47
C ILE A 377 -2.21 32.60 -3.66
N LYS A 378 -2.54 33.89 -3.53
CA LYS A 378 -2.27 34.90 -4.59
C LYS A 378 -0.84 35.46 -4.59
N GLN A 379 -0.03 35.15 -3.57
CA GLN A 379 1.33 35.68 -3.41
C GLN A 379 2.43 34.65 -3.72
N GLU A 380 2.08 33.37 -3.75
CA GLU A 380 2.89 32.24 -4.23
C GLU A 380 2.66 32.01 -5.73
#